data_AF-K2FER3-F1
#
_entry.id   AF-K2FER3-F1
#
_cell.length_a   1.000
_cell.length_b   1.000
_cell.length_c   1.000
_cell.angle_alpha   90.00
_cell.angle_beta   90.00
_cell.angle_gamma   90.00
#
_symmetry.space_group_name_H-M   'P 1'
#
loop_
_entity.id
_entity.type
_entity.pdbx_description
1 polymer ?
#
loop_
_entity_poly.entity_id
_entity_poly.type
_entity_poly.pdbx_seq_one_letter_code
_entity_poly.pdbx_strand_id
1 'polypeptide(L)'
;MNTFYPIRLFADWLTYSVFRIMPETLLASSLNFFIFDTIKILLLLFVIIFTVSMIRSFLPPEKIRNILSHEKKYVGNILASMLGIITPFCSCSAVPLFLGFVQAGVPLGTTFSFLVASPMINEVAVVLLLGMFGWKIALLYIISGLLIAIFAGMLIEKMNVRNLVEEFALNGHGKNIDLPELNWKERVEYSKTYTLGIVKKVWLYVVIGVGIGAWIHGYVPAEFLAQYAGSDKWYAVPLAVLIGIPLYSNAAGVIPLVGALTEKGVAMGTALAFMMAVTSLSLPEFMILKKVMKTKLILIFASIVGLGIIFTGYLFNIVLGG
;
A
#
# COMPACT_ATOMS: atom_id res chain seq x y z
N MET A 1 -21.27 -12.92 -6.88
CA MET A 1 -21.20 -12.60 -8.33
C MET A 1 -20.02 -11.66 -8.54
N ASN A 2 -19.02 -12.04 -9.36
CA ASN A 2 -17.79 -11.25 -9.51
C ASN A 2 -18.08 -9.91 -10.20
N THR A 3 -17.94 -8.79 -9.48
CA THR A 3 -18.14 -7.42 -9.99
C THR A 3 -17.27 -7.08 -11.21
N PHE A 4 -16.18 -7.84 -11.42
CA PHE A 4 -15.23 -7.67 -12.54
C PHE A 4 -15.43 -8.67 -13.69
N TYR A 5 -16.54 -9.41 -13.73
CA TYR A 5 -16.85 -10.39 -14.78
C TYR A 5 -16.74 -9.83 -16.23
N PRO A 6 -17.17 -8.59 -16.54
CA PRO A 6 -17.02 -8.03 -17.89
C PRO A 6 -15.56 -7.81 -18.30
N ILE A 7 -14.71 -7.42 -17.35
CA ILE A 7 -13.28 -7.21 -17.59
C ILE A 7 -12.56 -8.54 -17.82
N ARG A 8 -13.00 -9.60 -17.11
CA ARG A 8 -12.49 -10.96 -17.30
C ARG A 8 -12.81 -11.48 -18.70
N LEU A 9 -14.05 -11.31 -19.16
CA LEU A 9 -14.47 -11.66 -20.52
C LEU A 9 -13.66 -10.93 -21.61
N PHE A 10 -13.36 -9.65 -21.39
CA PHE A 10 -12.52 -8.88 -22.32
C PHE A 10 -11.07 -9.37 -22.34
N ALA A 11 -10.49 -9.65 -21.17
CA ALA A 11 -9.13 -10.21 -21.07
C ALA A 11 -9.05 -11.61 -21.71
N ASP A 12 -10.06 -12.45 -21.49
CA ASP A 12 -10.16 -13.79 -22.08
C ASP A 12 -10.32 -13.70 -23.61
N TRP A 13 -11.16 -12.80 -24.10
CA TRP A 13 -11.31 -12.55 -25.54
C TRP A 13 -10.02 -12.05 -26.19
N LEU A 14 -9.34 -11.07 -25.57
CA LEU A 14 -8.09 -10.55 -26.09
C LEU A 14 -6.99 -11.63 -26.13
N THR A 15 -6.86 -12.40 -25.05
CA THR A 15 -5.78 -13.39 -24.90
C THR A 15 -5.99 -14.62 -25.77
N TYR A 16 -7.19 -15.21 -25.73
CA TYR A 16 -7.47 -16.49 -26.39
C TYR A 16 -7.99 -16.32 -27.82
N SER A 17 -8.71 -15.23 -28.12
CA SER A 17 -9.29 -15.02 -29.46
C SER A 17 -8.42 -14.14 -30.37
N VAL A 18 -7.79 -13.09 -29.84
CA VAL A 18 -6.96 -12.16 -30.64
C VAL A 18 -5.50 -12.63 -30.73
N PHE A 19 -4.87 -12.98 -29.60
CA PHE A 19 -3.48 -13.46 -29.59
C PHE A 19 -3.31 -14.97 -29.90
N ARG A 20 -4.42 -15.74 -30.00
CA ARG A 20 -4.46 -17.18 -30.36
C ARG A 20 -3.47 -18.04 -29.56
N ILE A 21 -3.27 -17.75 -28.28
CA ILE A 21 -2.38 -18.52 -27.41
C ILE A 21 -3.18 -19.65 -26.75
N MET A 22 -2.64 -20.88 -26.76
CA MET A 22 -3.31 -22.03 -26.13
C MET A 22 -3.50 -21.81 -24.61
N PRO A 23 -4.68 -22.13 -24.05
CA PRO A 23 -5.02 -21.86 -22.64
C PRO A 23 -4.06 -22.44 -21.60
N GLU A 24 -3.35 -23.51 -21.94
CA GLU A 24 -2.50 -24.24 -20.99
C GLU A 24 -1.03 -23.79 -20.96
N THR A 25 -0.69 -22.69 -21.64
CA THR A 25 0.70 -22.19 -21.65
C THR A 25 0.94 -21.13 -20.57
N LEU A 26 2.11 -21.17 -19.94
CA LEU A 26 2.58 -20.16 -18.97
C LEU A 26 2.56 -18.72 -19.53
N LEU A 27 2.73 -18.58 -20.85
CA LEU A 27 2.60 -17.32 -21.57
C LEU A 27 1.16 -16.81 -21.61
N ALA A 28 0.18 -17.69 -21.84
CA ALA A 28 -1.23 -17.31 -21.86
C ALA A 28 -1.73 -16.85 -20.48
N SER A 29 -1.37 -17.56 -19.42
CA SER A 29 -1.76 -17.22 -18.05
C SER A 29 -1.12 -15.90 -17.58
N SER A 30 0.17 -15.69 -17.87
CA SER A 30 0.87 -14.44 -17.54
C SER A 30 0.31 -13.24 -18.33
N LEU A 31 -0.01 -13.42 -19.61
CA LEU A 31 -0.57 -12.34 -20.44
C LEU A 31 -2.02 -12.01 -20.04
N ASN A 32 -2.85 -13.02 -19.76
CA ASN A 32 -4.21 -12.82 -19.26
C ASN A 32 -4.21 -12.08 -17.92
N PHE A 33 -3.36 -12.52 -16.98
CA PHE A 33 -3.15 -11.85 -15.70
C PHE A 33 -2.69 -10.39 -15.91
N PHE A 34 -1.70 -10.16 -16.78
CA PHE A 34 -1.23 -8.81 -17.09
C PHE A 34 -2.35 -7.89 -17.59
N ILE A 35 -3.15 -8.33 -18.56
CA ILE A 35 -4.22 -7.52 -19.16
C ILE A 35 -5.34 -7.28 -18.14
N PHE A 36 -5.78 -8.34 -17.47
CA PHE A 36 -6.85 -8.28 -16.49
C PHE A 36 -6.47 -7.36 -15.32
N ASP A 37 -5.31 -7.57 -14.71
CA ASP A 37 -4.86 -6.79 -13.57
C ASP A 37 -4.50 -5.36 -13.97
N THR A 38 -3.92 -5.11 -15.15
CA THR A 38 -3.66 -3.74 -15.62
C THR A 38 -4.95 -2.94 -15.75
N ILE A 39 -5.99 -3.49 -16.40
CA ILE A 39 -7.28 -2.82 -16.58
C ILE A 39 -7.98 -2.64 -15.22
N LYS A 40 -7.99 -3.70 -14.41
CA LYS A 40 -8.62 -3.70 -13.09
C LYS A 40 -7.97 -2.68 -12.16
N ILE A 41 -6.64 -2.63 -12.10
CA ILE A 41 -5.89 -1.69 -11.26
C ILE A 41 -6.08 -0.26 -11.76
N LEU A 42 -6.00 0.01 -13.07
CA LEU A 42 -6.21 1.36 -13.58
C LEU A 42 -7.65 1.86 -13.32
N LEU A 43 -8.65 0.99 -13.45
CA LEU A 43 -10.03 1.32 -13.13
C LEU A 43 -10.24 1.56 -11.63
N LEU A 44 -9.72 0.67 -10.77
CA LEU A 44 -9.75 0.86 -9.31
C LEU A 44 -9.03 2.14 -8.91
N LEU A 45 -7.85 2.40 -9.49
CA LEU A 45 -7.05 3.59 -9.24
C LEU A 45 -7.83 4.85 -9.60
N PHE A 46 -8.49 4.88 -10.77
CA PHE A 46 -9.32 5.99 -11.19
C PHE A 46 -10.48 6.24 -10.21
N VAL A 47 -11.23 5.19 -9.85
CA VAL A 47 -12.39 5.30 -8.95
C VAL A 47 -11.99 5.71 -7.54
N ILE A 48 -10.91 5.12 -7.01
CA ILE A 48 -10.41 5.44 -5.67
C ILE A 48 -9.89 6.87 -5.66
N ILE A 49 -9.00 7.27 -6.57
CA ILE A 49 -8.48 8.64 -6.58
C ILE A 49 -9.61 9.66 -6.76
N PHE A 50 -10.59 9.36 -7.61
CA PHE A 50 -11.76 10.24 -7.79
C PHE A 50 -12.57 10.36 -6.50
N THR A 51 -12.93 9.24 -5.87
CA THR A 51 -13.67 9.21 -4.60
C THR A 51 -12.91 9.94 -3.50
N VAL A 52 -11.60 9.68 -3.36
CA VAL A 52 -10.75 10.31 -2.35
C VAL A 52 -10.59 11.81 -2.63
N SER A 53 -10.41 12.21 -3.88
CA SER A 53 -10.39 13.62 -4.26
C SER A 53 -11.72 14.31 -3.97
N MET A 54 -12.84 13.61 -4.20
CA MET A 54 -14.17 14.09 -3.89
C MET A 54 -14.33 14.25 -2.37
N ILE A 55 -13.93 13.26 -1.56
CA ILE A 55 -13.93 13.34 -0.09
C ILE A 55 -13.01 14.46 0.41
N ARG A 56 -11.80 14.61 -0.15
CA ARG A 56 -10.88 15.71 0.19
C ARG A 56 -11.45 17.07 -0.17
N SER A 57 -12.27 17.17 -1.21
CA SER A 57 -12.99 18.42 -1.46
C SER A 57 -13.87 18.79 -0.26
N PHE A 58 -14.45 17.81 0.46
CA PHE A 58 -15.28 18.01 1.66
C PHE A 58 -14.47 18.15 2.95
N LEU A 59 -13.25 17.61 3.00
CA LEU A 59 -12.35 17.62 4.16
C LEU A 59 -11.05 18.36 3.82
N PRO A 60 -10.98 19.68 4.05
CA PRO A 60 -9.76 20.45 3.88
C PRO A 60 -8.63 19.85 4.72
N PRO A 61 -7.41 19.68 4.17
CA PRO A 61 -6.23 19.26 4.94
C PRO A 61 -5.99 20.11 6.19
N GLU A 62 -6.46 21.36 6.20
CA GLU A 62 -6.39 22.32 7.31
C GLU A 62 -7.25 21.92 8.51
N LYS A 63 -8.44 21.31 8.30
CA LYS A 63 -9.25 20.78 9.41
C LYS A 63 -8.59 19.57 10.04
N ILE A 64 -7.99 18.70 9.23
CA ILE A 64 -7.23 17.54 9.70
C ILE A 64 -5.95 18.02 10.42
N ARG A 65 -5.29 19.08 9.91
CA ARG A 65 -4.18 19.76 10.59
C ARG A 65 -4.59 20.22 11.98
N ASN A 66 -5.73 20.87 12.18
CA ASN A 66 -6.11 21.33 13.52
C ASN A 66 -6.25 20.19 14.52
N ILE A 67 -6.74 19.02 14.09
CA ILE A 67 -6.83 17.81 14.92
C ILE A 67 -5.43 17.20 15.17
N LEU A 68 -4.55 17.17 14.16
CA LEU A 68 -3.24 16.52 14.26
C LEU A 68 -2.11 17.41 14.81
N SER A 69 -2.27 18.74 14.79
CA SER A 69 -1.22 19.71 15.16
C SER A 69 -1.25 20.16 16.62
N HIS A 70 -2.37 19.97 17.33
CA HIS A 70 -2.55 20.42 18.71
C HIS A 70 -2.19 19.37 19.77
N GLU A 71 -1.91 18.14 19.33
CA GLU A 71 -1.67 17.01 20.21
C GLU A 71 -0.16 16.80 20.44
N LYS A 72 0.22 16.39 21.66
CA LYS A 72 1.63 16.04 21.98
C LYS A 72 2.16 15.09 20.89
N LYS A 73 3.42 15.24 20.48
CA LYS A 73 4.04 14.51 19.34
C LYS A 73 3.68 13.01 19.26
N TYR A 74 3.53 12.35 20.41
CA TYR A 74 3.15 10.94 20.53
C TYR A 74 1.67 10.65 20.22
N VAL A 75 0.76 11.50 20.69
CA VAL A 75 -0.68 11.35 20.46
C VAL A 75 -1.01 11.61 18.99
N GLY A 76 -0.31 12.56 18.35
CA GLY A 76 -0.42 12.79 16.91
C GLY A 76 -0.17 11.52 16.07
N ASN A 77 0.87 10.75 16.40
CA ASN A 77 1.18 9.49 15.69
C ASN A 77 0.06 8.45 15.82
N ILE A 78 -0.50 8.30 17.03
CA ILE A 78 -1.60 7.36 17.28
C ILE A 78 -2.83 7.75 16.48
N LEU A 79 -3.23 9.03 16.54
CA LEU A 79 -4.39 9.54 15.80
C LEU A 79 -4.20 9.43 14.29
N ALA A 80 -3.00 9.70 13.79
CA ALA A 80 -2.68 9.58 12.38
C ALA A 80 -2.71 8.13 11.88
N SER A 81 -2.20 7.18 12.67
CA SER A 81 -2.30 5.76 12.33
C SER A 81 -3.75 5.26 12.38
N MET A 82 -4.54 5.66 13.38
CA MET A 82 -5.97 5.35 13.43
C MET A 82 -6.72 5.93 12.24
N LEU A 83 -6.41 7.18 11.86
CA LEU A 83 -6.97 7.80 10.67
C LEU A 83 -6.61 7.00 9.42
N GLY A 84 -5.36 6.54 9.29
CA GLY A 84 -4.92 5.67 8.19
C GLY A 84 -5.72 4.37 8.10
N ILE A 85 -6.00 3.73 9.24
CA ILE A 85 -6.81 2.50 9.30
C ILE A 85 -8.26 2.76 8.87
N ILE A 86 -8.86 3.86 9.34
CA ILE A 86 -10.26 4.22 9.04
C ILE A 86 -10.40 4.71 7.60
N THR A 87 -9.35 5.30 7.04
CA THR A 87 -9.30 5.82 5.68
C THR A 87 -8.23 5.10 4.87
N PRO A 88 -8.46 3.82 4.50
CA PRO A 88 -7.47 2.98 3.86
C PRO A 88 -7.22 3.46 2.43
N PHE A 89 -6.34 4.43 2.30
CA PHE A 89 -5.86 4.91 1.02
C PHE A 89 -4.75 3.99 0.53
N CYS A 90 -4.85 3.56 -0.72
CA CYS A 90 -3.73 2.92 -1.41
C CYS A 90 -2.56 3.91 -1.53
N SER A 91 -1.34 3.40 -1.75
CA SER A 91 -0.12 4.21 -1.84
C SER A 91 -0.24 5.38 -2.84
N CYS A 92 -1.05 5.24 -3.89
CA CYS A 92 -1.31 6.29 -4.88
C CYS A 92 -2.09 7.50 -4.35
N SER A 93 -2.98 7.28 -3.38
CA SER A 93 -3.77 8.33 -2.72
C SER A 93 -3.13 8.79 -1.41
N ALA A 94 -2.38 7.91 -0.75
CA ALA A 94 -1.70 8.19 0.51
C ALA A 94 -0.57 9.23 0.34
N VAL A 95 0.21 9.18 -0.74
CA VAL A 95 1.32 10.14 -0.95
C VAL A 95 0.86 11.58 -1.13
N PRO A 96 -0.19 11.90 -1.92
CA PRO A 96 -0.73 13.26 -1.96
C PRO A 96 -1.36 13.73 -0.64
N LEU A 97 -1.84 12.80 0.20
CA LEU A 97 -2.28 13.09 1.57
C LEU A 97 -1.12 13.42 2.49
N PHE A 98 -0.09 12.60 2.47
CA PHE A 98 1.19 12.87 3.12
C PHE A 98 1.72 14.25 2.74
N LEU A 99 1.80 14.57 1.44
CA LEU A 99 2.26 15.86 0.95
C LEU A 99 1.40 17.01 1.50
N GLY A 100 0.07 16.87 1.46
CA GLY A 100 -0.85 17.86 2.01
C GLY A 100 -0.65 18.09 3.51
N PHE A 101 -0.41 17.03 4.29
CA PHE A 101 -0.13 17.16 5.71
C PHE A 101 1.21 17.85 5.99
N VAL A 102 2.26 17.52 5.22
CA VAL A 102 3.57 18.16 5.35
C VAL A 102 3.51 19.64 5.00
N GLN A 103 2.79 20.01 3.92
CA GLN A 103 2.56 21.41 3.53
C GLN A 103 1.71 22.16 4.56
N ALA A 104 0.73 21.47 5.17
CA ALA A 104 -0.04 22.00 6.28
C ALA A 104 0.75 22.08 7.60
N GLY A 105 2.04 21.73 7.62
CA GLY A 105 2.90 21.87 8.80
C GLY A 105 2.69 20.82 9.89
N VAL A 106 2.01 19.69 9.57
CA VAL A 106 1.90 18.56 10.49
C VAL A 106 3.29 17.94 10.73
N PRO A 107 3.63 17.53 11.98
CA PRO A 107 4.92 16.89 12.27
C PRO A 107 5.20 15.70 11.35
N LEU A 108 6.46 15.54 10.95
CA LEU A 108 6.85 14.55 9.96
C LEU A 108 6.58 13.12 10.44
N GLY A 109 6.84 12.83 11.73
CA GLY A 109 6.51 11.51 12.27
C GLY A 109 5.03 11.16 12.18
N THR A 110 4.16 12.15 12.39
CA THR A 110 2.71 11.97 12.33
C THR A 110 2.25 11.65 10.92
N THR A 111 2.82 12.34 9.92
CA THR A 111 2.49 12.06 8.51
C THR A 111 2.99 10.69 8.06
N PHE A 112 4.16 10.24 8.54
CA PHE A 112 4.65 8.88 8.30
C PHE A 112 3.82 7.81 9.01
N SER A 113 3.35 8.07 10.23
CA SER A 113 2.46 7.14 10.96
C SER A 113 1.17 6.85 10.19
N PHE A 114 0.61 7.88 9.55
CA PHE A 114 -0.51 7.72 8.62
C PHE A 114 -0.11 6.99 7.33
N LEU A 115 1.01 7.39 6.72
CA LEU A 115 1.49 6.83 5.45
C LEU A 115 1.75 5.32 5.55
N VAL A 116 2.27 4.83 6.68
CA VAL A 116 2.51 3.40 6.95
C VAL A 116 1.21 2.66 7.22
N ALA A 117 0.34 3.20 8.09
CA ALA A 117 -0.87 2.50 8.54
C ALA A 117 -1.88 2.31 7.40
N SER A 118 -2.05 3.32 6.54
CA SER A 118 -3.07 3.39 5.50
C SER A 118 -3.05 2.22 4.49
N PRO A 119 -1.91 1.87 3.87
CA PRO A 119 -1.86 0.74 2.96
C PRO A 119 -1.68 -0.61 3.70
N MET A 120 -1.10 -0.60 4.91
CA MET A 120 -0.81 -1.79 5.70
C MET A 120 -2.08 -2.42 6.28
N ILE A 121 -2.90 -1.64 6.96
CA ILE A 121 -4.12 -2.12 7.61
C ILE A 121 -5.30 -1.56 6.82
N ASN A 122 -5.88 -2.39 5.97
CA ASN A 122 -7.11 -2.05 5.26
C ASN A 122 -8.26 -2.98 5.69
N GLU A 123 -9.48 -2.48 5.53
CA GLU A 123 -10.73 -3.13 5.87
C GLU A 123 -10.89 -4.47 5.15
N VAL A 124 -10.49 -4.52 3.87
CA VAL A 124 -10.59 -5.74 3.06
C VAL A 124 -9.67 -6.82 3.62
N ALA A 125 -8.46 -6.46 4.02
CA ALA A 125 -7.49 -7.36 4.61
C ALA A 125 -7.97 -7.91 5.93
N VAL A 126 -8.50 -7.04 6.80
CA VAL A 126 -9.03 -7.44 8.09
C VAL A 126 -10.19 -8.43 7.92
N VAL A 127 -11.15 -8.14 7.04
CA VAL A 127 -12.30 -9.02 6.79
C VAL A 127 -11.85 -10.38 6.23
N LEU A 128 -10.93 -10.39 5.28
CA LEU A 128 -10.43 -11.64 4.68
C LEU A 128 -9.57 -12.45 5.67
N LEU A 129 -8.71 -11.80 6.45
CA LEU A 129 -7.93 -12.47 7.50
C LEU A 129 -8.84 -13.07 8.57
N LEU A 130 -9.89 -12.34 8.98
CA LEU A 130 -10.90 -12.84 9.90
C LEU A 130 -11.62 -14.07 9.34
N GLY A 131 -12.01 -14.01 8.06
CA GLY A 131 -12.75 -15.10 7.40
C GLY A 131 -11.91 -16.34 7.14
N MET A 132 -10.62 -16.18 6.81
CA MET A 132 -9.75 -17.29 6.40
C MET A 132 -8.91 -17.87 7.55
N PHE A 133 -8.38 -17.02 8.43
CA PHE A 133 -7.40 -17.39 9.45
C PHE A 133 -7.90 -17.15 10.89
N GLY A 134 -9.10 -16.56 11.03
CA GLY A 134 -9.73 -16.34 12.31
C GLY A 134 -9.29 -15.07 13.04
N TRP A 135 -9.96 -14.80 14.17
CA TRP A 135 -9.84 -13.54 14.90
C TRP A 135 -8.47 -13.32 15.57
N LYS A 136 -7.79 -14.38 15.99
CA LYS A 136 -6.46 -14.26 16.62
C LYS A 136 -5.43 -13.65 15.67
N ILE A 137 -5.39 -14.14 14.43
CA ILE A 137 -4.44 -13.68 13.41
C ILE A 137 -4.79 -12.27 12.95
N ALA A 138 -6.07 -11.98 12.70
CA ALA A 138 -6.51 -10.65 12.32
C ALA A 138 -6.20 -9.59 13.39
N LEU A 139 -6.42 -9.90 14.67
CA LEU A 139 -6.14 -8.99 15.77
C LEU A 139 -4.64 -8.76 15.96
N LEU A 140 -3.82 -9.82 15.86
CA LEU A 140 -2.36 -9.69 15.86
C LEU A 140 -1.88 -8.79 14.72
N TYR A 141 -2.41 -8.97 13.51
CA TYR A 141 -2.09 -8.15 12.34
C TYR A 141 -2.41 -6.67 12.53
N ILE A 142 -3.61 -6.35 13.05
CA ILE A 142 -4.02 -4.96 13.28
C ILE A 142 -3.12 -4.31 14.34
N ILE A 143 -2.88 -5.00 15.46
CA ILE A 143 -2.06 -4.46 16.54
C ILE A 143 -0.62 -4.26 16.08
N SER A 144 -0.04 -5.26 15.40
CA SER A 144 1.34 -5.15 14.94
C SER A 144 1.52 -4.06 13.89
N GLY A 145 0.62 -3.95 12.92
CA GLY A 145 0.67 -2.90 11.91
C GLY A 145 0.52 -1.50 12.51
N LEU A 146 -0.35 -1.35 13.52
CA LEU A 146 -0.53 -0.09 14.25
C LEU A 146 0.74 0.28 15.02
N LEU A 147 1.36 -0.70 15.70
CA LEU A 147 2.62 -0.49 16.39
C LEU A 147 3.74 -0.11 15.41
N ILE A 148 3.91 -0.83 14.30
CA ILE A 148 4.91 -0.51 13.27
C ILE A 148 4.72 0.93 12.79
N ALA A 149 3.48 1.33 12.48
CA ALA A 149 3.18 2.68 12.01
C ALA A 149 3.55 3.76 13.03
N ILE A 150 3.14 3.59 14.29
CA ILE A 150 3.44 4.53 15.38
C ILE A 150 4.94 4.60 15.64
N PHE A 151 5.63 3.46 15.75
CA PHE A 151 7.08 3.41 15.96
C PHE A 151 7.86 4.00 14.79
N ALA A 152 7.45 3.72 13.55
CA ALA A 152 8.09 4.28 12.37
C ALA A 152 7.99 5.81 12.37
N GLY A 153 6.81 6.37 12.64
CA GLY A 153 6.63 7.80 12.78
C GLY A 153 7.46 8.42 13.90
N MET A 154 7.45 7.82 15.09
CA MET A 154 8.25 8.29 16.23
C MET A 154 9.76 8.31 15.94
N LEU A 155 10.28 7.24 15.31
CA LEU A 155 11.69 7.14 14.97
C LEU A 155 12.08 8.18 13.92
N ILE A 156 11.26 8.37 12.88
CA ILE A 156 11.51 9.36 11.83
C ILE A 156 11.50 10.78 12.40
N GLU A 157 10.55 11.10 13.28
CA GLU A 157 10.50 12.39 13.98
C GLU A 157 11.75 12.62 14.83
N LYS A 158 12.21 11.59 15.56
CA LYS A 158 13.39 11.67 16.42
C LYS A 158 14.68 11.89 15.62
N MET A 159 14.77 11.37 14.40
CA MET A 159 15.92 11.56 13.51
C MET A 159 15.99 12.98 12.89
N ASN A 160 14.94 13.80 13.05
CA ASN A 160 14.85 15.17 12.56
C ASN A 160 15.23 15.33 11.07
N VAL A 161 14.85 14.35 10.25
CA VAL A 161 15.19 14.24 8.81
C VAL A 161 14.30 15.10 7.92
N ARG A 162 13.74 16.20 8.44
CA ARG A 162 12.82 17.09 7.70
C ARG A 162 13.48 17.73 6.48
N ASN A 163 14.79 17.96 6.53
CA ASN A 163 15.62 18.43 5.42
C ASN A 163 15.75 17.43 4.25
N LEU A 164 15.30 16.18 4.44
CA LEU A 164 15.27 15.16 3.39
C LEU A 164 13.93 15.12 2.63
N VAL A 165 12.95 15.94 3.03
CA VAL A 165 11.76 16.22 2.23
C VAL A 165 12.13 17.24 1.14
N GLU A 166 11.53 17.12 -0.04
CA GLU A 166 11.76 18.06 -1.14
C GLU A 166 11.29 19.48 -0.78
N GLU A 167 12.00 20.50 -1.24
CA GLU A 167 11.74 21.89 -0.83
C GLU A 167 10.34 22.37 -1.25
N PHE A 168 9.86 21.97 -2.42
CA PHE A 168 8.50 22.31 -2.86
C PHE A 168 7.41 21.68 -1.97
N ALA A 169 7.73 20.56 -1.31
CA ALA A 169 6.83 19.89 -0.37
C ALA A 169 6.82 20.58 1.00
N LEU A 170 7.89 21.31 1.36
CA LEU A 170 7.97 22.12 2.58
C LEU A 170 7.41 23.54 2.39
N ASN A 171 7.59 24.11 1.19
CA ASN A 171 7.22 25.49 0.85
C ASN A 171 5.80 25.60 0.28
N GLY A 172 5.02 24.51 0.27
CA GLY A 172 3.62 24.55 -0.14
C GLY A 172 2.86 25.51 0.75
N HIS A 173 2.35 26.58 0.16
CA HIS A 173 1.73 27.72 0.85
C HIS A 173 0.76 27.27 1.96
N GLY A 174 1.22 27.37 3.21
CA GLY A 174 0.36 27.48 4.38
C GLY A 174 -0.32 28.86 4.46
N LYS A 175 -0.76 29.40 3.33
CA LYS A 175 -1.80 30.43 3.37
C LYS A 175 -3.08 29.67 3.64
N ASN A 176 -3.80 30.06 4.69
CA ASN A 176 -5.25 29.94 4.72
C ASN A 176 -5.75 30.58 3.43
N ILE A 177 -5.81 29.80 2.36
CA ILE A 177 -6.62 30.15 1.22
C ILE A 177 -7.98 29.79 1.77
N ASP A 178 -8.82 30.80 2.01
CA ASP A 178 -10.26 30.56 2.02
C ASP A 178 -10.55 29.85 0.71
N LEU A 179 -10.57 28.51 0.76
CA LEU A 179 -10.89 27.68 -0.37
C LEU A 179 -12.31 28.12 -0.68
N PRO A 180 -12.57 28.75 -1.85
CA PRO A 180 -13.95 29.08 -2.21
C PRO A 180 -14.76 27.81 -2.04
N GLU A 181 -15.91 27.90 -1.35
CA GLU A 181 -16.76 26.74 -1.14
C GLU A 181 -17.13 26.18 -2.51
N LEU A 182 -16.39 25.15 -2.92
CA LEU A 182 -16.52 24.61 -4.27
C LEU A 182 -17.95 24.14 -4.43
N ASN A 183 -18.62 24.64 -5.45
CA ASN A 183 -19.96 24.19 -5.77
C ASN A 183 -19.91 22.73 -6.24
N TRP A 184 -21.01 21.98 -6.18
CA TRP A 184 -20.99 20.53 -6.48
C TRP A 184 -20.35 20.21 -7.85
N LYS A 185 -20.62 21.03 -8.87
CA LYS A 185 -20.02 20.91 -10.21
C LYS A 185 -18.50 21.15 -10.18
N GLU A 186 -18.03 22.14 -9.44
CA GLU A 186 -16.61 22.49 -9.33
C GLU A 186 -15.83 21.40 -8.58
N ARG A 187 -16.45 20.75 -7.58
CA ARG A 187 -15.87 19.60 -6.87
C ARG A 187 -15.65 18.40 -7.78
N VAL A 188 -16.64 18.12 -8.64
CA VAL A 188 -16.55 17.05 -9.64
C VAL A 188 -15.49 17.38 -10.69
N GLU A 189 -15.46 18.62 -11.20
CA GLU A 189 -14.48 19.07 -12.19
C GLU A 189 -13.05 19.03 -11.63
N TYR A 190 -12.87 19.52 -10.40
CA TYR A 190 -11.62 19.44 -9.65
C TYR A 190 -11.17 17.99 -9.49
N SER A 191 -12.06 17.14 -8.99
CA SER A 191 -11.73 15.74 -8.72
C SER A 191 -11.43 14.96 -10.00
N LYS A 192 -12.14 15.23 -11.09
CA LYS A 192 -11.88 14.64 -12.41
C LYS A 192 -10.51 15.07 -12.95
N THR A 193 -10.21 16.37 -12.92
CA THR A 193 -8.94 16.93 -13.41
C THR A 193 -7.76 16.40 -12.60
N TYR A 194 -7.90 16.38 -11.27
CA TYR A 194 -6.91 15.85 -10.35
C TYR A 194 -6.66 14.34 -10.59
N THR A 195 -7.73 13.57 -10.69
CA THR A 195 -7.67 12.12 -10.96
C THR A 195 -6.97 11.84 -12.28
N LEU A 196 -7.38 12.50 -13.37
CA LEU A 196 -6.75 12.34 -14.68
C LEU A 196 -5.28 12.73 -14.67
N GLY A 197 -4.91 13.79 -13.93
CA GLY A 197 -3.53 14.21 -13.75
C GLY A 197 -2.66 13.16 -13.06
N ILE A 198 -3.18 12.51 -12.00
CA ILE A 198 -2.45 11.44 -11.30
C ILE A 198 -2.37 10.20 -12.16
N VAL A 199 -3.49 9.75 -12.73
CA VAL A 199 -3.52 8.56 -13.60
C VAL A 199 -2.54 8.73 -14.76
N LYS A 200 -2.51 9.89 -15.45
CA LYS A 200 -1.53 10.18 -16.51
C LYS A 200 -0.06 10.15 -16.05
N LYS A 201 0.22 10.45 -14.79
CA LYS A 201 1.58 10.42 -14.22
C LYS A 201 1.99 9.03 -13.73
N VAL A 202 1.04 8.14 -13.47
CA VAL A 202 1.26 6.87 -12.76
C VAL A 202 0.97 5.65 -13.62
N TRP A 203 0.14 5.76 -14.67
CA TRP A 203 -0.27 4.62 -15.51
C TRP A 203 0.89 3.84 -16.11
N LEU A 204 1.93 4.50 -16.64
CA LEU A 204 3.06 3.81 -17.24
C LEU A 204 3.82 2.98 -16.20
N TYR A 205 3.94 3.50 -14.98
CA TYR A 205 4.58 2.79 -13.88
C TYR A 205 3.75 1.63 -13.36
N VAL A 206 2.42 1.78 -13.33
CA VAL A 206 1.49 0.68 -13.00
C VAL A 206 1.62 -0.41 -14.06
N VAL A 207 1.62 -0.06 -15.34
CA VAL A 207 1.78 -1.04 -16.43
C VAL A 207 3.13 -1.76 -16.32
N ILE A 208 4.23 -1.05 -16.07
CA ILE A 208 5.54 -1.68 -15.87
C ILE A 208 5.54 -2.58 -14.63
N GLY A 209 4.99 -2.13 -13.51
CA GLY A 209 4.92 -2.89 -12.26
C GLY A 209 4.05 -4.14 -12.38
N VAL A 210 2.89 -4.05 -13.03
CA VAL A 210 2.02 -5.19 -13.34
C VAL A 210 2.67 -6.10 -14.37
N GLY A 211 3.46 -5.58 -15.31
CA GLY A 211 4.24 -6.39 -16.26
C GLY A 211 5.29 -7.24 -15.57
N ILE A 212 6.05 -6.63 -14.65
CA ILE A 212 7.01 -7.34 -13.79
C ILE A 212 6.26 -8.35 -12.90
N GLY A 213 5.15 -7.94 -12.29
CA GLY A 213 4.31 -8.80 -11.44
C GLY A 213 3.73 -9.99 -12.19
N ALA A 214 3.25 -9.80 -13.42
CA ALA A 214 2.72 -10.87 -14.28
C ALA A 214 3.81 -11.86 -14.70
N TRP A 215 5.01 -11.35 -15.01
CA TRP A 215 6.16 -12.20 -15.29
C TRP A 215 6.54 -13.03 -14.05
N ILE A 216 6.54 -12.43 -12.85
CA ILE A 216 6.88 -13.15 -11.62
C ILE A 216 5.77 -14.12 -11.20
N HIS A 217 4.50 -13.72 -11.33
CA HIS A 217 3.32 -14.54 -11.00
C HIS A 217 3.25 -15.81 -11.85
N GLY A 218 3.77 -15.76 -13.09
CA GLY A 218 3.87 -16.93 -13.96
C GLY A 218 4.96 -17.94 -13.55
N TYR A 219 5.93 -17.59 -12.71
CA TYR A 219 7.13 -18.43 -12.56
C TYR A 219 7.62 -18.74 -11.14
N VAL A 220 7.32 -17.95 -10.08
CA VAL A 220 8.22 -18.04 -8.89
C VAL A 220 7.65 -17.91 -7.46
N PRO A 221 6.70 -17.02 -7.07
CA PRO A 221 6.68 -16.59 -5.67
C PRO A 221 6.23 -17.66 -4.67
N ALA A 222 5.23 -18.50 -5.01
CA ALA A 222 4.72 -19.50 -4.07
C ALA A 222 5.69 -20.68 -3.86
N GLU A 223 6.15 -21.30 -4.95
CA GLU A 223 7.10 -22.41 -4.93
C GLU A 223 8.47 -21.99 -4.37
N PHE A 224 8.96 -20.80 -4.73
CA PHE A 224 10.24 -20.30 -4.24
C PHE A 224 10.18 -19.98 -2.74
N LEU A 225 9.12 -19.33 -2.27
CA LEU A 225 8.95 -19.09 -0.84
C LEU A 225 8.74 -20.40 -0.07
N ALA A 226 7.98 -21.36 -0.60
CA ALA A 226 7.83 -22.66 0.04
C ALA A 226 9.17 -23.41 0.15
N GLN A 227 10.02 -23.37 -0.89
CA GLN A 227 11.31 -24.06 -0.91
C GLN A 227 12.38 -23.36 -0.05
N TYR A 228 12.47 -22.03 -0.13
CA TYR A 228 13.55 -21.26 0.48
C TYR A 228 13.17 -20.59 1.81
N ALA A 229 11.88 -20.40 2.09
CA ALA A 229 11.36 -19.76 3.31
C ALA A 229 10.43 -20.67 4.12
N GLY A 230 10.67 -22.00 4.11
CA GLY A 230 10.00 -22.96 5.00
C GLY A 230 10.23 -22.66 6.49
N SER A 231 9.35 -23.20 7.35
CA SER A 231 9.24 -22.85 8.78
C SER A 231 10.54 -22.98 9.59
N ASP A 232 11.42 -23.93 9.25
CA ASP A 232 12.64 -24.21 10.03
C ASP A 232 13.79 -23.21 9.83
N LYS A 233 13.63 -22.26 8.90
CA LYS A 233 14.73 -21.37 8.48
C LYS A 233 14.63 -20.02 9.15
N TRP A 234 15.65 -19.66 9.94
CA TRP A 234 15.73 -18.34 10.58
C TRP A 234 15.64 -17.18 9.58
N TYR A 235 16.22 -17.32 8.38
CA TYR A 235 16.21 -16.25 7.36
C TYR A 235 14.91 -16.17 6.55
N ALA A 236 13.93 -17.04 6.80
CA ALA A 236 12.68 -17.10 6.05
C ALA A 236 11.93 -15.76 6.08
N VAL A 237 11.86 -15.11 7.25
CA VAL A 237 11.15 -13.83 7.41
C VAL A 237 11.84 -12.68 6.66
N PRO A 238 13.15 -12.41 6.83
CA PRO A 238 13.85 -11.42 6.01
C PRO A 238 13.76 -11.68 4.51
N LEU A 239 13.87 -12.93 4.08
CA LEU A 239 13.77 -13.31 2.67
C LEU A 239 12.37 -13.00 2.12
N ALA A 240 11.32 -13.34 2.86
CA ALA A 240 9.94 -13.01 2.53
C ALA A 240 9.73 -11.50 2.37
N VAL A 241 10.25 -10.68 3.29
CA VAL A 241 10.15 -9.22 3.20
C VAL A 241 10.88 -8.68 1.96
N LEU A 242 12.08 -9.18 1.67
CA LEU A 242 12.87 -8.77 0.50
C LEU A 242 12.18 -9.14 -0.82
N ILE A 243 11.54 -10.30 -0.90
CA ILE A 243 10.77 -10.72 -2.08
C ILE A 243 9.47 -9.92 -2.20
N GLY A 244 8.88 -9.52 -1.08
CA GLY A 244 7.66 -8.71 -1.06
C GLY A 244 7.86 -7.29 -1.61
N ILE A 245 9.01 -6.67 -1.36
CA ILE A 245 9.30 -5.26 -1.75
C ILE A 245 9.16 -5.00 -3.26
N PRO A 246 9.75 -5.81 -4.18
CA PRO A 246 9.56 -5.62 -5.62
C PRO A 246 8.14 -5.92 -6.10
N LEU A 247 7.39 -6.74 -5.36
CA LEU A 247 6.07 -7.20 -5.78
C LEU A 247 5.03 -6.12 -5.51
N TYR A 248 4.26 -5.82 -6.55
CA TYR A 248 3.08 -4.97 -6.42
C TYR A 248 1.84 -5.83 -6.42
N SER A 249 1.07 -5.77 -5.33
CA SER A 249 -0.25 -6.36 -5.27
C SER A 249 -1.10 -5.66 -4.22
N ASN A 250 -2.42 -5.79 -4.36
CA ASN A 250 -3.36 -5.32 -3.34
C ASN A 250 -3.55 -6.42 -2.27
N ALA A 251 -3.96 -6.03 -1.06
CA ALA A 251 -4.12 -6.98 0.04
C ALA A 251 -5.09 -8.12 -0.30
N ALA A 252 -6.18 -7.83 -1.03
CA ALA A 252 -7.15 -8.84 -1.45
C ALA A 252 -6.54 -9.95 -2.33
N GLY A 253 -5.56 -9.61 -3.18
CA GLY A 253 -4.86 -10.55 -4.05
C GLY A 253 -3.76 -11.33 -3.32
N VAL A 254 -3.13 -10.73 -2.30
CA VAL A 254 -2.05 -11.38 -1.55
C VAL A 254 -2.56 -12.35 -0.49
N ILE A 255 -3.74 -12.13 0.09
CA ILE A 255 -4.26 -12.98 1.17
C ILE A 255 -4.52 -14.44 0.72
N PRO A 256 -5.12 -14.72 -0.45
CA PRO A 256 -5.20 -16.09 -0.97
C PRO A 256 -3.82 -16.74 -1.16
N LEU A 257 -2.81 -15.94 -1.56
CA LEU A 257 -1.44 -16.40 -1.69
C LEU A 257 -0.83 -16.73 -0.32
N VAL A 258 -1.11 -15.93 0.73
CA VAL A 258 -0.74 -16.26 2.12
C VAL A 258 -1.32 -17.62 2.51
N GLY A 259 -2.59 -17.89 2.18
CA GLY A 259 -3.22 -19.19 2.43
C GLY A 259 -2.47 -20.34 1.74
N ALA A 260 -2.24 -20.20 0.44
CA ALA A 260 -1.50 -21.20 -0.34
C ALA A 260 -0.06 -21.42 0.15
N LEU A 261 0.63 -20.37 0.59
CA LEU A 261 1.97 -20.47 1.19
C LEU A 261 1.95 -21.26 2.50
N THR A 262 0.96 -21.00 3.34
CA THR A 262 0.81 -21.70 4.62
C THR A 262 0.45 -23.18 4.45
N GLU A 263 -0.39 -23.51 3.45
CA GLU A 263 -0.68 -24.89 3.05
C GLU A 263 0.57 -25.62 2.52
N LYS A 264 1.49 -24.89 1.88
CA LYS A 264 2.78 -25.41 1.40
C LYS A 264 3.88 -25.46 2.48
N GLY A 265 3.54 -25.20 3.75
CA GLY A 265 4.47 -25.32 4.87
C GLY A 265 5.33 -24.09 5.15
N VAL A 266 4.95 -22.90 4.65
CA VAL A 266 5.54 -21.63 5.09
C VAL A 266 4.88 -21.21 6.41
N ALA A 267 5.68 -20.84 7.40
CA ALA A 267 5.17 -20.36 8.68
C ALA A 267 4.25 -19.14 8.50
N MET A 268 3.15 -19.09 9.26
CA MET A 268 2.12 -18.05 9.16
C MET A 268 2.69 -16.64 9.32
N GLY A 269 3.61 -16.43 10.27
CA GLY A 269 4.26 -15.13 10.47
C GLY A 269 5.15 -14.72 9.30
N THR A 270 5.82 -15.67 8.65
CA THR A 270 6.59 -15.43 7.41
C THR A 270 5.67 -15.00 6.26
N ALA A 271 4.54 -15.68 6.08
CA ALA A 271 3.58 -15.35 5.02
C ALA A 271 2.88 -14.00 5.28
N LEU A 272 2.58 -13.67 6.54
CA LEU A 272 2.04 -12.35 6.90
C LEU A 272 3.09 -11.23 6.75
N ALA A 273 4.35 -11.49 7.10
CA ALA A 273 5.44 -10.54 6.87
C ALA A 273 5.66 -10.25 5.38
N PHE A 274 5.57 -11.28 4.53
CA PHE A 274 5.52 -11.13 3.07
C PHE A 274 4.39 -10.20 2.65
N MET A 275 3.17 -10.46 3.12
CA MET A 275 2.01 -9.63 2.80
C MET A 275 2.18 -8.17 3.23
N MET A 276 2.63 -7.92 4.46
CA MET A 276 2.87 -6.56 4.97
C MET A 276 3.93 -5.83 4.13
N ALA A 277 4.98 -6.52 3.68
CA ALA A 277 6.01 -5.94 2.83
C ALA A 277 5.45 -5.57 1.44
N VAL A 278 4.66 -6.47 0.83
CA VAL A 278 4.00 -6.20 -0.47
C VAL A 278 3.06 -5.00 -0.38
N THR A 279 2.31 -4.86 0.73
CA THR A 279 1.35 -3.76 0.86
C THR A 279 1.98 -2.43 1.22
N SER A 280 3.10 -2.41 1.97
CA SER A 280 3.61 -1.18 2.60
C SER A 280 5.00 -0.75 2.15
N LEU A 281 5.74 -1.60 1.44
CA LEU A 281 7.11 -1.32 0.98
C LEU A 281 7.29 -1.60 -0.52
N SER A 282 6.22 -1.46 -1.29
CA SER A 282 6.24 -1.79 -2.71
C SER A 282 7.09 -0.80 -3.54
N LEU A 283 7.70 -1.30 -4.61
CA LEU A 283 8.46 -0.46 -5.55
C LEU A 283 7.65 0.72 -6.13
N PRO A 284 6.37 0.57 -6.52
CA PRO A 284 5.56 1.70 -6.97
C PRO A 284 5.39 2.80 -5.91
N GLU A 285 5.29 2.42 -4.64
CA GLU A 285 5.20 3.38 -3.53
C GLU A 285 6.48 4.21 -3.42
N PHE A 286 7.65 3.58 -3.45
CA PHE A 286 8.93 4.30 -3.43
C PHE A 286 9.11 5.23 -4.62
N MET A 287 8.63 4.85 -5.80
CA MET A 287 8.69 5.71 -6.98
C MET A 287 7.81 6.95 -6.85
N ILE A 288 6.63 6.84 -6.24
CA ILE A 288 5.75 7.98 -5.98
C ILE A 288 6.36 8.85 -4.87
N LEU A 289 6.89 8.24 -3.81
CA LEU A 289 7.57 8.95 -2.72
C LEU A 289 8.81 9.71 -3.18
N LYS A 290 9.56 9.18 -4.16
CA LYS A 290 10.72 9.87 -4.75
C LYS A 290 10.39 11.22 -5.37
N LYS A 291 9.12 11.48 -5.68
CA LYS A 291 8.68 12.79 -6.15
C LYS A 291 8.58 13.82 -5.03
N VAL A 292 8.40 13.41 -3.77
CA VAL A 292 8.15 14.29 -2.62
C VAL A 292 9.25 14.26 -1.56
N MET A 293 10.13 13.27 -1.59
CA MET A 293 11.25 13.15 -0.67
C MET A 293 12.49 12.54 -1.33
N LYS A 294 13.66 12.89 -0.79
CA LYS A 294 14.96 12.41 -1.24
C LYS A 294 15.08 10.91 -1.01
N THR A 295 15.82 10.22 -1.88
CA THR A 295 16.05 8.77 -1.78
C THR A 295 16.59 8.34 -0.42
N LYS A 296 17.40 9.18 0.24
CA LYS A 296 17.89 8.91 1.60
C LYS A 296 16.75 8.74 2.62
N LEU A 297 15.68 9.55 2.54
CA LEU A 297 14.52 9.42 3.43
C LEU A 297 13.72 8.16 3.12
N ILE A 298 13.59 7.80 1.84
CA ILE A 298 12.92 6.56 1.42
C ILE A 298 13.65 5.33 1.97
N LEU A 299 14.98 5.31 1.90
CA LEU A 299 15.78 4.21 2.45
C LEU A 299 15.65 4.11 3.98
N ILE A 300 15.63 5.25 4.69
CA ILE A 300 15.40 5.28 6.14
C ILE A 300 14.01 4.73 6.46
N PHE A 301 12.98 5.21 5.77
CA PHE A 301 11.60 4.75 5.90
C PHE A 301 11.49 3.23 5.66
N ALA A 302 12.01 2.76 4.52
CA ALA A 302 11.97 1.36 4.15
C ALA A 302 12.71 0.46 5.15
N SER A 303 13.84 0.93 5.68
CA SER A 303 14.61 0.19 6.69
C SER A 303 13.84 0.08 8.00
N ILE A 304 13.25 1.18 8.49
CA ILE A 304 12.52 1.20 9.76
C ILE A 304 11.28 0.29 9.67
N VAL A 305 10.46 0.48 8.64
CA VAL A 305 9.24 -0.31 8.44
C VAL A 305 9.60 -1.77 8.13
N GLY A 306 10.61 -2.02 7.31
CA GLY A 306 11.08 -3.37 6.97
C GLY A 306 11.56 -4.15 8.20
N LEU A 307 12.35 -3.51 9.07
CA LEU A 307 12.76 -4.10 10.34
C LEU A 307 11.55 -4.36 11.26
N GLY A 308 10.57 -3.45 11.30
CA GLY A 308 9.33 -3.65 12.04
C GLY A 308 8.51 -4.84 11.54
N ILE A 309 8.42 -5.02 10.22
CA ILE A 309 7.76 -6.17 9.58
C ILE A 309 8.53 -7.46 9.88
N ILE A 310 9.86 -7.46 9.78
CA ILE A 310 10.69 -8.63 10.11
C ILE A 310 10.51 -9.04 11.57
N PHE A 311 10.58 -8.06 12.49
CA PHE A 311 10.34 -8.30 13.92
C PHE A 311 8.96 -8.91 14.15
N THR A 312 7.93 -8.36 13.51
CA THR A 312 6.56 -8.85 13.60
C THR A 312 6.41 -10.25 13.03
N GLY A 313 7.06 -10.58 11.92
CA GLY A 313 7.04 -11.91 11.34
C GLY A 313 7.61 -12.97 12.28
N TYR A 314 8.75 -12.69 12.93
CA TYR A 314 9.29 -13.56 13.97
C TYR A 314 8.38 -13.66 15.19
N LEU A 315 7.84 -12.52 15.65
CA LEU A 315 6.89 -12.50 16.76
C LEU A 315 5.67 -13.39 16.46
N PHE A 316 5.15 -13.32 15.24
CA PHE A 316 4.01 -14.14 14.80
C PHE A 316 4.37 -15.62 14.74
N ASN A 317 5.55 -15.98 14.23
CA ASN A 317 5.99 -17.37 14.24
C ASN A 317 6.09 -17.92 15.67
N ILE A 318 6.61 -17.13 16.62
CA ILE A 318 6.70 -17.54 18.04
C ILE A 318 5.29 -17.70 18.67
N VAL A 319 4.40 -16.74 18.43
CA VAL A 319 3.05 -16.73 19.04
C VAL A 319 2.12 -17.77 18.45
N LEU A 320 2.23 -18.05 17.15
CA LEU A 320 1.34 -18.97 16.42
C LEU A 320 1.89 -20.40 16.35
N GLY A 321 3.04 -20.68 16.96
CA GLY A 321 3.65 -22.01 16.98
C GLY A 321 4.14 -22.46 15.61
N GLY A 322 4.84 -21.56 14.90
CA GLY A 322 5.50 -21.84 13.63
C GLY A 322 6.60 -22.89 13.74
#